data_AF-A0A4Y9ZKE2-F1
#
_entry.id   AF-A0A4Y9ZKE2-F1
#
_cell.length_a   1.000
_cell.length_b   1.000
_cell.length_c   1.000
_cell.angle_alpha   90.00
_cell.angle_beta   90.00
_cell.angle_gamma   90.00
#
_symmetry.space_group_name_H-M   'P 1'
#
loop_
_entity.id
_entity.type
_entity.pdbx_description
1 polymer ?
#
loop_
_entity_poly.entity_id
_entity_poly.type
_entity_poly.pdbx_seq_one_letter_code
_entity_poly.pdbx_strand_id
1 'polypeptide(L)'
;MSNDPAVSSPFPPLTRKDVMSFQFSAWYPIFSSISIKSTIIRPLSIEFRSYLDAESVFLPEGSEDVPAASTVEDVDEEADEESDHPHFAFPALDAQIRAVVKEYDAVFPKLNFSSPKDAAWILPSFSPLKCTSPADVYLVLKSSDFVTHDLRESNIFENCINLPNQEDGDSSEYQLELILRKWYSMEGSRELRCFVRDNNLIALSQRDNNHYDFLNETATQMKIISSVRSYWESQVKPKWTSTSSYTFDILLTRDLERFHVLDFNPYAPRTDALLFTYEELQGLLPSSESPAETLPVLRVIDSAAHPAAARNAPTHQHNMVPLEALTLSSGRGMEEFAAVWQEQLRHSMQEDGDSD
;
A
#
# COMPACT_ATOMS: atom_id res chain seq x y z
N MET A 1 -21.67 24.72 -34.84
CA MET A 1 -20.50 23.82 -34.94
C MET A 1 -19.51 24.32 -33.91
N SER A 2 -19.27 23.72 -32.75
CA SER A 2 -19.72 22.44 -32.20
C SER A 2 -19.83 22.66 -30.69
N ASN A 3 -20.96 22.31 -30.10
CA ASN A 3 -21.10 22.19 -28.65
C ASN A 3 -20.62 20.76 -28.36
N ASP A 4 -19.32 20.58 -28.14
CA ASP A 4 -18.85 19.33 -27.55
C ASP A 4 -19.42 19.28 -26.13
N PRO A 5 -20.22 18.26 -25.78
CA PRO A 5 -20.60 18.08 -24.38
C PRO A 5 -19.29 17.84 -23.64
N ALA A 6 -18.96 18.74 -22.71
CA ALA A 6 -17.81 18.56 -21.83
C ALA A 6 -17.88 17.13 -21.27
N VAL A 7 -16.89 16.29 -21.62
CA VAL A 7 -16.81 14.93 -21.11
C VAL A 7 -16.75 15.07 -19.59
N SER A 8 -17.87 14.74 -18.94
CA SER A 8 -17.96 14.73 -17.48
C SER A 8 -16.87 13.80 -16.98
N SER A 9 -15.89 14.35 -16.25
CA SER A 9 -14.86 13.56 -15.57
C SER A 9 -15.49 12.34 -14.89
N PRO A 10 -14.93 11.12 -15.05
CA PRO A 10 -15.47 9.93 -14.39
C PRO A 10 -15.32 10.00 -12.86
N PHE A 11 -14.49 10.92 -12.37
CA PHE A 11 -14.14 11.07 -10.97
C PHE A 11 -15.07 12.06 -10.25
N PRO A 12 -15.65 11.67 -9.10
CA PRO A 12 -16.33 12.62 -8.24
C PRO A 12 -15.33 13.61 -7.64
N PRO A 13 -15.75 14.86 -7.35
CA PRO A 13 -14.90 15.78 -6.61
C PRO A 13 -14.62 15.23 -5.21
N LEU A 14 -13.39 15.43 -4.73
CA LEU A 14 -12.96 15.03 -3.39
C LEU A 14 -12.56 16.26 -2.58
N THR A 15 -12.98 16.31 -1.33
CA THR A 15 -12.49 17.29 -0.36
C THR A 15 -11.35 16.69 0.48
N ARG A 16 -10.60 17.54 1.20
CA ARG A 16 -9.62 17.05 2.18
C ARG A 16 -10.24 16.08 3.19
N LYS A 17 -11.44 16.39 3.69
CA LYS A 17 -12.19 15.56 4.64
C LYS A 17 -12.50 14.17 4.05
N ASP A 18 -12.86 14.12 2.78
CA ASP A 18 -13.11 12.86 2.08
C ASP A 18 -11.84 12.02 2.03
N VAL A 19 -10.71 12.61 1.63
CA VAL A 19 -9.41 11.92 1.59
C VAL A 19 -9.01 11.42 2.98
N MET A 20 -9.17 12.23 4.02
CA MET A 20 -8.87 11.84 5.41
C MET A 20 -9.68 10.62 5.88
N SER A 21 -10.88 10.40 5.35
CA SER A 21 -11.69 9.22 5.71
C SER A 21 -11.13 7.89 5.21
N PHE A 22 -10.22 7.93 4.23
CA PHE A 22 -9.51 6.76 3.71
C PHE A 22 -8.26 6.42 4.51
N GLN A 23 -7.87 7.25 5.50
CA GLN A 23 -6.78 6.91 6.41
C GLN A 23 -7.09 5.64 7.18
N PHE A 24 -6.06 4.83 7.40
CA PHE A 24 -6.21 3.56 8.10
C PHE A 24 -6.89 3.72 9.45
N SER A 25 -6.47 4.69 10.26
CA SER A 25 -7.12 5.00 11.54
C SER A 25 -8.57 5.47 11.46
N ALA A 26 -9.00 6.02 10.33
CA ALA A 26 -10.39 6.45 10.15
C ALA A 26 -11.32 5.26 9.90
N TRP A 27 -10.93 4.33 9.02
CA TRP A 27 -11.79 3.21 8.63
C TRP A 27 -11.58 1.95 9.48
N TYR A 28 -10.37 1.67 9.96
CA TYR A 28 -10.06 0.41 10.63
C TYR A 28 -10.89 0.16 11.90
N PRO A 29 -11.11 1.14 12.80
CA PRO A 29 -11.96 0.92 13.98
C PRO A 29 -13.37 0.45 13.62
N ILE A 30 -13.94 0.97 12.53
CA ILE A 30 -15.29 0.64 12.04
C ILE A 30 -15.35 -0.80 11.49
N PHE A 31 -14.29 -1.22 10.80
CA PHE A 31 -14.23 -2.50 10.09
C PHE A 31 -13.31 -3.55 10.73
N SER A 32 -12.81 -3.29 11.93
CA SER A 32 -11.86 -4.16 12.64
C SER A 32 -12.33 -5.61 12.79
N SER A 33 -13.64 -5.82 12.95
CA SER A 33 -14.26 -7.17 13.03
C SER A 33 -14.21 -7.97 11.72
N ILE A 34 -14.06 -7.29 10.59
CA ILE A 34 -13.96 -7.89 9.26
C ILE A 34 -12.65 -7.54 8.57
N SER A 35 -11.62 -7.13 9.30
CA SER A 35 -10.30 -6.81 8.75
C SER A 35 -9.21 -7.64 9.44
N ILE A 36 -8.01 -7.60 8.90
CA ILE A 36 -6.85 -8.25 9.52
C ILE A 36 -6.44 -7.44 10.74
N LYS A 37 -6.21 -8.13 11.87
CA LYS A 37 -5.78 -7.50 13.12
C LYS A 37 -4.55 -6.61 12.88
N SER A 38 -4.67 -5.36 13.25
CA SER A 38 -3.66 -4.32 13.04
C SER A 38 -3.56 -3.43 14.27
N THR A 39 -2.34 -2.95 14.54
CA THR A 39 -2.04 -1.96 15.58
C THR A 39 -1.63 -0.66 14.91
N ILE A 40 -2.17 0.46 15.40
CA ILE A 40 -1.88 1.80 14.86
C ILE A 40 -1.02 2.53 15.88
N ILE A 41 0.18 2.95 15.46
CA ILE A 41 1.09 3.78 16.25
C ILE A 41 1.02 5.20 15.69
N ARG A 42 0.48 6.14 16.47
CA ARG A 42 0.30 7.53 16.06
C ARG A 42 0.29 8.50 17.26
N PRO A 43 0.67 9.77 17.07
CA PRO A 43 1.34 10.30 15.89
C PRO A 43 2.80 9.83 15.80
N LEU A 44 3.34 9.74 14.59
CA LEU A 44 4.79 9.60 14.40
C LEU A 44 5.48 10.96 14.57
N SER A 45 6.71 10.95 15.07
CA SER A 45 7.48 12.19 15.29
C SER A 45 7.87 12.85 13.96
N ILE A 46 8.09 14.16 13.99
CA ILE A 46 8.62 14.91 12.85
C ILE A 46 10.01 14.36 12.47
N GLU A 47 10.82 13.96 13.45
CA GLU A 47 12.12 13.32 13.24
C GLU A 47 12.00 12.01 12.44
N PHE A 48 10.98 11.19 12.71
CA PHE A 48 10.74 9.96 11.94
C PHE A 48 10.31 10.26 10.50
N ARG A 49 9.52 11.34 10.29
CA ARG A 49 9.19 11.83 8.95
C ARG A 49 10.45 12.27 8.20
N SER A 50 11.33 13.04 8.85
CA SER A 50 12.61 13.46 8.28
C SER A 50 13.52 12.27 7.97
N TYR A 51 13.50 11.22 8.81
CA TYR A 51 14.20 9.98 8.54
C TYR A 51 13.70 9.29 7.26
N LEU A 52 12.38 9.18 7.06
CA LEU A 52 11.82 8.57 5.86
C LEU A 52 12.07 9.41 4.60
N ASP A 53 12.02 10.74 4.68
CA ASP A 53 12.26 11.66 3.54
C ASP A 53 13.76 11.86 3.23
N ALA A 54 14.67 11.43 4.12
CA ALA A 54 16.11 11.48 3.87
C ALA A 54 16.52 10.50 2.75
N GLU A 55 17.38 10.95 1.84
CA GLU A 55 17.81 10.16 0.66
C GLU A 55 18.64 8.92 1.03
N SER A 56 19.30 8.93 2.19
CA SER A 56 20.22 7.87 2.59
C SER A 56 19.54 6.74 3.35
N VAL A 57 19.74 5.49 2.93
CA VAL A 57 19.18 4.28 3.59
C VAL A 57 20.09 3.83 4.73
N PHE A 58 20.06 4.57 5.84
CA PHE A 58 20.62 4.13 7.11
C PHE A 58 19.54 3.51 7.99
N LEU A 59 19.91 2.56 8.83
CA LEU A 59 19.04 2.04 9.88
C LEU A 59 19.19 2.90 11.15
N PRO A 60 18.09 3.20 11.87
CA PRO A 60 18.17 3.88 13.15
C PRO A 60 18.93 3.04 14.19
N GLU A 61 19.70 3.71 15.04
CA GLU A 61 20.44 3.07 16.12
C GLU A 61 19.48 2.35 17.08
N GLY A 62 19.82 1.12 17.47
CA GLY A 62 18.98 0.29 18.36
C GLY A 62 17.81 -0.44 17.68
N SER A 63 17.66 -0.28 16.36
CA SER A 63 16.61 -0.98 15.58
C SER A 63 16.90 -2.47 15.38
N GLU A 64 18.18 -2.86 15.39
CA GLU A 64 18.59 -4.26 15.23
C GLU A 64 18.44 -5.07 16.53
N ASP A 65 17.96 -6.32 16.44
CA ASP A 65 17.86 -7.27 17.57
C ASP A 65 19.17 -8.04 17.80
N VAL A 66 20.31 -7.52 17.33
CA VAL A 66 21.60 -8.20 17.48
C VAL A 66 21.97 -8.16 18.96
N PRO A 67 22.21 -9.32 19.62
CA PRO A 67 22.84 -9.30 20.93
C PRO A 67 24.21 -8.63 20.75
N ALA A 68 24.58 -7.72 21.64
CA ALA A 68 25.85 -6.98 21.64
C ALA A 68 27.14 -7.86 21.72
N ALA A 69 27.06 -9.14 21.36
CA ALA A 69 28.14 -10.13 21.35
C ALA A 69 28.45 -10.69 19.95
N SER A 70 27.80 -10.21 18.88
CA SER A 70 28.20 -10.49 17.49
C SER A 70 28.79 -9.25 16.80
N THR A 71 29.54 -8.44 17.53
CA THR A 71 30.60 -7.63 16.91
C THR A 71 31.72 -8.61 16.58
N VAL A 72 31.84 -8.97 15.31
CA VAL A 72 33.09 -9.53 14.80
C VAL A 72 34.18 -8.51 15.12
N GLU A 73 35.07 -8.88 16.04
CA GLU A 73 36.36 -8.24 16.22
C GLU A 73 37.16 -8.44 14.93
N ASP A 74 36.94 -7.57 13.94
CA ASP A 74 37.96 -7.28 12.94
C ASP A 74 38.36 -5.82 13.12
N VAL A 75 39.53 -5.70 13.75
CA VAL A 75 40.27 -4.48 13.98
C VAL A 75 40.82 -4.03 12.64
N ASP A 76 40.32 -2.93 12.10
CA ASP A 76 41.17 -1.98 11.38
C ASP A 76 40.82 -0.58 11.87
N GLU A 77 41.64 -0.12 12.81
CA GLU A 77 41.76 1.28 13.23
C GLU A 77 42.34 2.09 12.05
N GLU A 78 41.50 2.51 11.11
CA GLU A 78 41.79 3.68 10.28
C GLU A 78 40.76 4.79 10.54
N ALA A 79 41.17 5.65 11.48
CA ALA A 79 40.88 7.07 11.65
C ALA A 79 39.70 7.71 10.89
N ASP A 80 38.73 8.20 11.68
CA ASP A 80 38.05 9.50 11.55
C ASP A 80 37.83 10.04 10.12
N GLU A 81 36.75 9.58 9.49
CA GLU A 81 35.86 10.53 8.83
C GLU A 81 34.60 10.61 9.70
N GLU A 82 34.38 11.75 10.37
CA GLU A 82 33.05 12.10 10.88
C GLU A 82 32.09 11.97 9.69
N SER A 83 31.41 10.83 9.59
CA SER A 83 30.40 10.66 8.57
C SER A 83 29.32 11.68 8.91
N ASP A 84 29.23 12.76 8.13
CA ASP A 84 28.35 13.92 8.30
C ASP A 84 26.85 13.56 8.08
N HIS A 85 26.51 12.29 8.34
CA HIS A 85 25.21 11.70 8.13
C HIS A 85 24.33 11.88 9.37
N PRO A 86 23.04 12.21 9.19
CA PRO A 86 22.13 12.39 10.31
C PRO A 86 21.94 11.08 11.09
N HIS A 87 22.30 11.10 12.37
CA HIS A 87 22.06 10.00 13.31
C HIS A 87 20.59 9.98 13.75
N PHE A 88 19.90 8.87 13.50
CA PHE A 88 18.51 8.67 13.92
C PHE A 88 18.43 7.54 14.94
N ALA A 89 17.63 7.74 15.99
CA ALA A 89 17.33 6.71 16.99
C ALA A 89 15.88 6.90 17.47
N PHE A 90 15.11 5.80 17.53
CA PHE A 90 13.68 5.86 17.87
C PHE A 90 13.30 4.85 18.98
N PRO A 91 13.92 4.89 20.17
CA PRO A 91 13.78 3.85 21.19
C PRO A 91 12.33 3.61 21.63
N ALA A 92 11.50 4.66 21.68
CA ALA A 92 10.08 4.54 22.00
C ALA A 92 9.25 3.88 20.87
N LEU A 93 9.62 4.12 19.60
CA LEU A 93 8.97 3.49 18.45
C LEU A 93 9.44 2.03 18.33
N ASP A 94 10.73 1.77 18.53
CA ASP A 94 11.30 0.42 18.55
C ASP A 94 10.62 -0.45 19.60
N ALA A 95 10.45 0.05 20.82
CA ALA A 95 9.75 -0.66 21.89
C ALA A 95 8.30 -1.00 21.50
N GLN A 96 7.59 -0.08 20.83
CA GLN A 96 6.23 -0.32 20.34
C GLN A 96 6.21 -1.36 19.22
N ILE A 97 7.10 -1.26 18.23
CA ILE A 97 7.21 -2.24 17.14
C ILE A 97 7.52 -3.63 17.71
N ARG A 98 8.52 -3.75 18.59
CA ARG A 98 8.88 -5.01 19.26
C ARG A 98 7.69 -5.60 20.04
N ALA A 99 6.92 -4.76 20.74
CA ALA A 99 5.73 -5.21 21.46
C ALA A 99 4.67 -5.79 20.51
N VAL A 100 4.44 -5.16 19.36
CA VAL A 100 3.46 -5.65 18.37
C VAL A 100 3.96 -6.90 17.66
N VAL A 101 5.24 -6.95 17.28
CA VAL A 101 5.86 -8.16 16.71
C VAL A 101 5.73 -9.33 17.68
N LYS A 102 6.00 -9.11 18.98
CA LYS A 102 5.82 -10.14 20.01
C LYS A 102 4.38 -10.64 20.12
N GLU A 103 3.39 -9.77 19.85
CA GLU A 103 1.98 -10.16 19.86
C GLU A 103 1.55 -10.90 18.57
N TYR A 104 2.11 -10.52 17.43
CA TYR A 104 1.67 -10.99 16.10
C TYR A 104 2.59 -12.02 15.45
N ASP A 105 3.72 -12.34 16.06
CA ASP A 105 4.88 -13.09 15.56
C ASP A 105 5.61 -12.42 14.38
N ALA A 106 4.86 -11.84 13.44
CA ALA A 106 5.36 -11.03 12.34
C ALA A 106 4.33 -9.99 11.91
N VAL A 107 4.82 -8.88 11.35
CA VAL A 107 3.99 -7.74 10.93
C VAL A 107 4.23 -7.35 9.48
N PHE A 108 3.21 -6.75 8.88
CA PHE A 108 3.23 -6.07 7.60
C PHE A 108 3.07 -4.57 7.88
N PRO A 109 4.09 -3.74 7.62
CA PRO A 109 4.02 -2.30 7.88
C PRO A 109 3.30 -1.57 6.73
N LYS A 110 2.57 -0.51 7.07
CA LYS A 110 2.09 0.51 6.13
C LYS A 110 2.00 1.87 6.81
N LEU A 111 1.90 2.95 6.03
CA LEU A 111 1.55 4.27 6.56
C LEU A 111 0.04 4.54 6.42
N ASN A 112 -0.38 5.80 6.56
CA ASN A 112 -1.76 6.28 6.54
C ASN A 112 -2.61 5.63 5.43
N PHE A 113 -2.07 5.56 4.22
CA PHE A 113 -2.75 5.09 3.01
C PHE A 113 -1.96 3.99 2.30
N SER A 114 -0.66 4.19 2.11
CA SER A 114 0.16 3.41 1.20
C SER A 114 0.88 2.27 1.90
N SER A 115 0.92 1.11 1.23
CA SER A 115 1.68 -0.05 1.69
C SER A 115 2.92 -0.23 0.81
N PRO A 116 4.07 -0.65 1.36
CA PRO A 116 5.35 -0.72 0.68
C PRO A 116 5.48 -1.94 -0.25
N LYS A 117 4.47 -2.18 -1.10
CA LYS A 117 4.39 -3.37 -1.96
C LYS A 117 5.48 -3.40 -3.02
N ASP A 118 5.93 -2.24 -3.44
CA ASP A 118 7.03 -2.02 -4.36
C ASP A 118 8.41 -2.29 -3.75
N ALA A 119 8.52 -2.31 -2.41
CA ALA A 119 9.73 -2.69 -1.67
C ALA A 119 9.75 -4.18 -1.27
N ALA A 120 8.85 -5.01 -1.82
CA ALA A 120 8.75 -6.43 -1.45
C ALA A 120 10.03 -7.25 -1.72
N TRP A 121 10.88 -6.76 -2.63
CA TRP A 121 12.13 -7.39 -3.04
C TRP A 121 13.27 -7.24 -2.02
N ILE A 122 13.14 -6.32 -1.05
CA ILE A 122 14.12 -6.08 0.02
C ILE A 122 14.24 -7.27 0.96
N LEU A 123 13.12 -7.88 1.30
CA LEU A 123 13.05 -9.02 2.21
C LEU A 123 13.05 -10.34 1.43
N PRO A 124 13.42 -11.48 2.07
CA PRO A 124 13.48 -12.77 1.39
C PRO A 124 12.18 -13.10 0.65
N SER A 125 12.30 -13.54 -0.60
CA SER A 125 11.15 -13.71 -1.52
C SER A 125 10.14 -14.76 -1.08
N PHE A 126 10.49 -15.68 -0.18
CA PHE A 126 9.56 -16.66 0.40
C PHE A 126 8.66 -16.05 1.49
N SER A 127 8.98 -14.85 1.98
CA SER A 127 8.19 -14.11 2.97
C SER A 127 8.23 -12.61 2.69
N PRO A 128 7.69 -12.16 1.54
CA PRO A 128 7.72 -10.76 1.16
C PRO A 128 6.99 -9.93 2.21
N LEU A 129 7.58 -8.78 2.57
CA LEU A 129 7.00 -7.79 3.49
C LEU A 129 6.69 -8.35 4.89
N LYS A 130 7.32 -9.48 5.26
CA LYS A 130 7.24 -10.08 6.58
C LYS A 130 8.30 -9.47 7.49
N CYS A 131 7.91 -8.52 8.33
CA CYS A 131 8.81 -7.87 9.27
C CYS A 131 8.75 -8.56 10.64
N THR A 132 9.92 -8.79 11.23
CA THR A 132 10.11 -9.42 12.55
C THR A 132 10.95 -8.58 13.50
N SER A 133 11.41 -7.41 13.05
CA SER A 133 12.14 -6.44 13.85
C SER A 133 11.80 -5.00 13.40
N PRO A 134 12.10 -3.96 14.20
CA PRO A 134 12.07 -2.56 13.77
C PRO A 134 12.98 -2.31 12.56
N ALA A 135 14.16 -2.93 12.50
CA ALA A 135 15.04 -2.84 11.33
C ALA A 135 14.33 -3.27 10.04
N ASP A 136 13.62 -4.41 10.05
CA ASP A 136 12.83 -4.86 8.89
C ASP A 136 11.76 -3.83 8.50
N VAL A 137 11.05 -3.28 9.50
CA VAL A 137 10.00 -2.27 9.29
C VAL A 137 10.55 -1.01 8.65
N TYR A 138 11.66 -0.48 9.20
CA TYR A 138 12.27 0.75 8.72
C TYR A 138 12.84 0.57 7.32
N LEU A 139 13.53 -0.54 7.07
CA LEU A 139 14.11 -0.84 5.76
C LEU A 139 13.03 -0.90 4.66
N VAL A 140 11.96 -1.67 4.88
CA VAL A 140 10.89 -1.82 3.89
C VAL A 140 10.14 -0.52 3.64
N LEU A 141 9.88 0.29 4.68
CA LEU A 141 9.22 1.59 4.51
C LEU A 141 10.11 2.58 3.75
N LYS A 142 11.41 2.57 4.04
CA LYS A 142 12.37 3.48 3.45
C LYS A 142 12.71 3.15 2.00
N SER A 143 12.61 1.88 1.62
CA SER A 143 12.83 1.41 0.25
C SER A 143 11.58 1.45 -0.63
N SER A 144 10.50 2.10 -0.19
CA SER A 144 9.22 2.16 -0.92
C SER A 144 8.91 3.58 -1.42
N ASP A 145 8.77 3.72 -2.73
CA ASP A 145 8.32 4.96 -3.36
C ASP A 145 6.85 5.23 -3.06
N PHE A 146 6.05 4.17 -2.87
CA PHE A 146 4.65 4.30 -2.47
C PHE A 146 4.51 4.98 -1.11
N VAL A 147 5.40 4.68 -0.17
CA VAL A 147 5.40 5.29 1.16
C VAL A 147 5.76 6.78 1.10
N THR A 148 6.66 7.19 0.20
CA THR A 148 7.04 8.60 0.00
C THR A 148 5.84 9.50 -0.32
N HIS A 149 4.83 8.96 -1.01
CA HIS A 149 3.60 9.70 -1.28
C HIS A 149 2.88 10.14 0.00
N ASP A 150 2.87 9.29 1.03
CA ASP A 150 2.20 9.56 2.30
C ASP A 150 2.95 10.60 3.15
N LEU A 151 4.22 10.92 2.82
CA LEU A 151 5.04 11.86 3.58
C LEU A 151 4.71 13.33 3.30
N ARG A 152 4.02 13.65 2.20
CA ARG A 152 3.78 15.05 1.79
C ARG A 152 2.29 15.30 1.58
N GLU A 153 1.75 16.25 2.35
CA GLU A 153 0.35 16.67 2.23
C GLU A 153 -0.04 17.13 0.82
N SER A 154 0.89 17.77 0.11
CA SER A 154 0.69 18.20 -1.28
C SER A 154 0.32 17.05 -2.21
N ASN A 155 0.88 15.86 -1.96
CA ASN A 155 0.65 14.67 -2.77
C ASN A 155 -0.69 14.02 -2.37
N ILE A 156 -0.98 13.97 -1.08
CA ILE A 156 -2.20 13.34 -0.52
C ILE A 156 -3.45 14.11 -0.94
N PHE A 157 -3.40 15.44 -0.83
CA PHE A 157 -4.53 16.32 -1.12
C PHE A 157 -4.47 16.92 -2.52
N GLU A 158 -3.65 16.34 -3.39
CA GLU A 158 -3.61 16.71 -4.80
C GLU A 158 -5.02 16.60 -5.40
N ASN A 159 -5.45 17.62 -6.15
CA ASN A 159 -6.77 17.70 -6.79
C ASN A 159 -7.98 17.73 -5.82
N CYS A 160 -7.76 17.93 -4.51
CA CYS A 160 -8.87 18.21 -3.60
C CYS A 160 -9.50 19.57 -3.88
N ILE A 161 -10.83 19.62 -3.91
CA ILE A 161 -11.57 20.88 -4.00
C ILE A 161 -11.71 21.51 -2.61
N ASN A 162 -11.59 22.84 -2.57
CA ASN A 162 -11.89 23.62 -1.38
C ASN A 162 -13.37 24.03 -1.45
N LEU A 163 -14.16 23.67 -0.43
CA LEU A 163 -15.55 24.09 -0.35
C LEU A 163 -15.62 25.56 0.11
N PRO A 164 -16.39 26.43 -0.56
CA PRO A 164 -16.61 27.79 -0.08
C PRO A 164 -17.34 27.73 1.27
N ASN A 165 -16.78 28.39 2.29
CA ASN A 165 -17.20 28.41 3.70
C ASN A 165 -16.59 27.36 4.65
N GLN A 166 -15.57 26.59 4.25
CA GLN A 166 -14.67 26.02 5.25
C GLN A 166 -13.63 27.08 5.62
N GLU A 167 -13.85 27.76 6.75
CA GLU A 167 -12.78 28.52 7.41
C GLU A 167 -11.62 27.55 7.70
N ASP A 168 -10.38 27.99 7.49
CA ASP A 168 -9.13 27.23 7.73
C ASP A 168 -8.94 26.70 9.18
N GLY A 169 -9.93 26.92 10.06
CA GLY A 169 -9.92 26.61 11.48
C GLY A 169 -10.28 25.16 11.89
N ASP A 170 -10.65 24.29 10.95
CA ASP A 170 -10.86 22.84 11.20
C ASP A 170 -9.82 21.97 10.45
N SER A 171 -8.67 22.55 10.12
CA SER A 171 -7.53 21.80 9.60
C SER A 171 -6.90 20.97 10.72
N SER A 172 -7.50 19.84 11.05
CA SER A 172 -6.81 18.80 11.82
C SER A 172 -5.52 18.46 11.07
N GLU A 173 -4.39 18.84 11.65
CA GLU A 173 -3.06 18.68 11.06
C GLU A 173 -2.86 17.22 10.63
N TYR A 174 -2.38 17.01 9.40
CA TYR A 174 -2.11 15.68 8.91
C TYR A 174 -0.94 15.06 9.69
N GLN A 175 -1.25 14.01 10.44
CA GLN A 175 -0.27 13.28 11.24
C GLN A 175 0.00 11.92 10.62
N LEU A 176 1.29 11.60 10.48
CA LEU A 176 1.70 10.27 10.04
C LEU A 176 1.38 9.22 11.11
N GLU A 177 0.99 8.05 10.64
CA GLU A 177 0.73 6.87 11.46
C GLU A 177 1.46 5.66 10.89
N LEU A 178 2.03 4.85 11.79
CA LEU A 178 2.61 3.55 11.44
C LEU A 178 1.59 2.47 11.77
N ILE A 179 1.17 1.72 10.76
CA ILE A 179 0.25 0.60 10.91
C ILE A 179 1.07 -0.67 10.86
N LEU A 180 0.96 -1.47 11.91
CA LEU A 180 1.54 -2.80 11.99
C LEU A 180 0.41 -3.82 11.91
N ARG A 181 0.17 -4.34 10.71
CA ARG A 181 -0.81 -5.40 10.47
C ARG A 181 -0.19 -6.75 10.79
N LYS A 182 -0.93 -7.65 11.42
CA LYS A 182 -0.48 -9.04 11.58
C LYS A 182 -0.21 -9.66 10.21
N TRP A 183 1.00 -10.17 10.01
CA TRP A 183 1.40 -10.76 8.74
C TRP A 183 0.74 -12.13 8.54
N TYR A 184 0.24 -12.36 7.33
CA TYR A 184 -0.27 -13.65 6.89
C TYR A 184 0.22 -13.92 5.47
N SER A 185 0.49 -15.19 5.15
CA SER A 185 0.64 -15.61 3.77
C SER A 185 -0.72 -15.49 3.08
N MET A 186 -0.89 -14.43 2.29
CA MET A 186 -2.12 -14.18 1.54
C MET A 186 -2.05 -14.93 0.21
N GLU A 187 -3.22 -15.42 -0.22
CA GLU A 187 -3.36 -16.12 -1.49
C GLU A 187 -3.91 -15.14 -2.52
N GLY A 188 -3.06 -14.69 -3.43
CA GLY A 188 -3.37 -13.60 -4.37
C GLY A 188 -4.61 -13.85 -5.23
N SER A 189 -4.94 -15.12 -5.50
CA SER A 189 -6.14 -15.54 -6.24
C SER A 189 -7.47 -15.12 -5.59
N ARG A 190 -7.45 -14.81 -4.28
CA ARG A 190 -8.61 -14.38 -3.51
C ARG A 190 -8.65 -12.88 -3.25
N GLU A 191 -7.67 -12.12 -3.74
CA GLU A 191 -7.63 -10.67 -3.62
C GLU A 191 -8.40 -9.99 -4.75
N LEU A 192 -9.38 -9.16 -4.38
CA LEU A 192 -10.17 -8.38 -5.32
C LEU A 192 -10.17 -6.91 -4.92
N ARG A 193 -10.21 -6.02 -5.92
CA ARG A 193 -10.62 -4.62 -5.75
C ARG A 193 -12.09 -4.48 -6.10
N CYS A 194 -12.83 -3.84 -5.22
CA CYS A 194 -14.24 -3.56 -5.38
C CYS A 194 -14.43 -2.07 -5.69
N PHE A 195 -15.27 -1.75 -6.68
CA PHE A 195 -15.56 -0.39 -7.11
C PHE A 195 -16.99 -0.01 -6.72
N VAL A 196 -17.13 1.02 -5.89
CA VAL A 196 -18.41 1.58 -5.48
C VAL A 196 -18.55 2.98 -6.06
N ARG A 197 -19.66 3.23 -6.77
CA ARG A 197 -20.00 4.53 -7.32
C ARG A 197 -21.44 4.86 -6.96
N ASP A 198 -21.65 6.06 -6.42
CA ASP A 198 -22.95 6.58 -5.99
C ASP A 198 -23.74 5.59 -5.12
N ASN A 199 -23.06 4.97 -4.15
CA ASN A 199 -23.57 3.95 -3.23
C ASN A 199 -24.03 2.64 -3.90
N ASN A 200 -23.49 2.32 -5.07
CA ASN A 200 -23.70 1.07 -5.79
C ASN A 200 -22.35 0.36 -6.02
N LEU A 201 -22.27 -0.92 -5.65
CA LEU A 201 -21.14 -1.77 -6.01
C LEU A 201 -21.27 -2.16 -7.49
N ILE A 202 -20.42 -1.58 -8.34
CA ILE A 202 -20.55 -1.68 -9.79
C ILE A 202 -19.61 -2.71 -10.42
N ALA A 203 -18.44 -2.95 -9.82
CA ALA A 203 -17.45 -3.83 -10.39
C ALA A 203 -16.52 -4.48 -9.35
N LEU A 204 -15.97 -5.62 -9.74
CA LEU A 204 -14.97 -6.40 -9.02
C LEU A 204 -13.81 -6.70 -9.98
N SER A 205 -12.58 -6.46 -9.57
CA SER A 205 -11.40 -6.77 -10.37
C SER A 205 -10.44 -7.66 -9.59
N GLN A 206 -9.94 -8.70 -10.24
CA GLN A 206 -8.80 -9.46 -9.74
C GLN A 206 -7.60 -8.54 -9.50
N ARG A 207 -6.99 -8.65 -8.31
CA ARG A 207 -5.87 -7.78 -7.93
C ARG A 207 -4.50 -8.34 -8.27
N ASP A 208 -4.37 -9.66 -8.20
CA ASP A 208 -3.15 -10.37 -8.57
C ASP A 208 -3.04 -10.56 -10.08
N ASN A 209 -1.82 -10.53 -10.63
CA ASN A 209 -1.59 -10.60 -12.07
C ASN A 209 -1.49 -12.03 -12.63
N ASN A 210 -1.64 -13.08 -11.81
CA ASN A 210 -1.57 -14.45 -12.30
C ASN A 210 -2.90 -14.95 -12.89
N HIS A 211 -2.82 -15.87 -13.84
CA HIS A 211 -4.01 -16.60 -14.31
C HIS A 211 -4.39 -17.70 -13.32
N TYR A 212 -5.67 -17.78 -12.96
CA TYR A 212 -6.21 -18.84 -12.10
C TYR A 212 -7.42 -19.50 -12.76
N ASP A 213 -7.29 -20.78 -13.13
CA ASP A 213 -8.33 -21.51 -13.88
C ASP A 213 -9.71 -21.46 -13.20
N PHE A 214 -9.75 -21.65 -11.87
CA PHE A 214 -10.99 -21.70 -11.11
C PHE A 214 -11.76 -20.36 -11.11
N LEU A 215 -11.08 -19.22 -11.29
CA LEU A 215 -11.71 -17.91 -11.39
C LEU A 215 -12.47 -17.72 -12.70
N ASN A 216 -12.17 -18.52 -13.73
CA ASN A 216 -12.85 -18.50 -15.03
C ASN A 216 -14.06 -19.43 -15.10
N GLU A 217 -14.28 -20.25 -14.07
CA GLU A 217 -15.48 -21.09 -13.97
C GLU A 217 -16.71 -20.22 -13.70
N THR A 218 -17.75 -20.35 -14.53
CA THR A 218 -18.99 -19.56 -14.40
C THR A 218 -19.63 -19.69 -13.02
N ALA A 219 -19.65 -20.90 -12.45
CA ALA A 219 -20.21 -21.13 -11.11
C ALA A 219 -19.44 -20.37 -10.03
N THR A 220 -18.11 -20.35 -10.12
CA THR A 220 -17.23 -19.62 -9.20
C THR A 220 -17.43 -18.11 -9.32
N GLN A 221 -17.46 -17.58 -10.54
CA GLN A 221 -17.70 -16.15 -10.76
C GLN A 221 -19.06 -15.70 -10.18
N MET A 222 -20.12 -16.46 -10.45
CA MET A 222 -21.45 -16.17 -9.92
C MET A 222 -21.48 -16.24 -8.39
N LYS A 223 -20.76 -17.20 -7.78
CA LYS A 223 -20.63 -17.29 -6.33
C LYS A 223 -19.93 -16.06 -5.75
N ILE A 224 -18.81 -15.64 -6.34
CA ILE A 224 -18.04 -14.47 -5.92
C ILE A 224 -18.90 -13.20 -6.02
N ILE A 225 -19.51 -12.96 -7.19
CA ILE A 225 -20.34 -11.77 -7.45
C ILE A 225 -21.47 -11.66 -6.42
N SER A 226 -22.23 -12.74 -6.23
CA SER A 226 -23.37 -12.74 -5.29
C SER A 226 -22.94 -12.60 -3.83
N SER A 227 -21.88 -13.30 -3.42
CA SER A 227 -21.37 -13.27 -2.04
C SER A 227 -20.76 -11.92 -1.68
N VAL A 228 -19.92 -11.36 -2.55
CA VAL A 228 -19.32 -10.04 -2.32
C VAL A 228 -20.39 -8.96 -2.26
N ARG A 229 -21.38 -8.98 -3.17
CA ARG A 229 -22.51 -8.04 -3.13
C ARG A 229 -23.26 -8.12 -1.81
N SER A 230 -23.70 -9.32 -1.41
CA SER A 230 -24.47 -9.52 -0.19
C SER A 230 -23.68 -9.14 1.07
N TYR A 231 -22.41 -9.50 1.13
CA TYR A 231 -21.55 -9.18 2.28
C TYR A 231 -21.24 -7.67 2.35
N TRP A 232 -21.01 -7.01 1.20
CA TRP A 232 -20.85 -5.56 1.15
C TRP A 232 -22.13 -4.83 1.59
N GLU A 233 -23.30 -5.23 1.08
CA GLU A 233 -24.61 -4.64 1.45
C GLU A 233 -24.89 -4.75 2.95
N SER A 234 -24.49 -5.86 3.59
CA SER A 234 -24.75 -6.11 5.01
C SER A 234 -23.68 -5.56 5.95
N GLN A 235 -22.40 -5.57 5.56
CA GLN A 235 -21.29 -5.26 6.47
C GLN A 235 -20.57 -3.95 6.18
N VAL A 236 -20.54 -3.49 4.93
CA VAL A 236 -19.75 -2.32 4.50
C VAL A 236 -20.64 -1.12 4.26
N LYS A 237 -21.61 -1.24 3.34
CA LYS A 237 -22.54 -0.17 2.95
C LYS A 237 -23.19 0.57 4.13
N PRO A 238 -23.74 -0.08 5.17
CA PRO A 238 -24.40 0.62 6.27
C PRO A 238 -23.44 1.33 7.24
N LYS A 239 -22.15 0.98 7.22
CA LYS A 239 -21.14 1.51 8.16
C LYS A 239 -20.24 2.57 7.52
N TRP A 240 -20.08 2.55 6.20
CA TRP A 240 -19.32 3.56 5.46
C TRP A 240 -20.17 4.80 5.21
N THR A 241 -19.84 5.92 5.88
CA THR A 241 -20.65 7.16 5.85
C THR A 241 -19.92 8.37 5.27
N SER A 242 -18.72 8.18 4.71
CA SER A 242 -17.89 9.29 4.22
C SER A 242 -18.32 9.72 2.82
N THR A 243 -17.82 9.04 1.79
CA THR A 243 -18.15 9.31 0.38
C THR A 243 -19.08 8.23 -0.17
N SER A 244 -19.93 8.61 -1.14
CA SER A 244 -20.76 7.63 -1.86
C SER A 244 -19.97 6.81 -2.89
N SER A 245 -18.75 7.24 -3.20
CA SER A 245 -17.91 6.65 -4.25
C SER A 245 -16.51 6.42 -3.71
N TYR A 246 -16.08 5.17 -3.80
CA TYR A 246 -14.82 4.69 -3.25
C TYR A 246 -14.44 3.36 -3.89
N THR A 247 -13.21 2.94 -3.67
CA THR A 247 -12.80 1.56 -3.92
C THR A 247 -12.36 0.94 -2.61
N PHE A 248 -12.46 -0.38 -2.51
CA PHE A 248 -11.93 -1.09 -1.35
C PHE A 248 -11.36 -2.44 -1.78
N ASP A 249 -10.24 -2.79 -1.17
CA ASP A 249 -9.52 -4.04 -1.43
C ASP A 249 -10.01 -5.08 -0.42
N ILE A 250 -10.26 -6.29 -0.89
CA ILE A 250 -10.75 -7.40 -0.07
C ILE A 250 -9.93 -8.67 -0.29
N LEU A 251 -9.87 -9.51 0.74
CA LEU A 251 -9.42 -10.89 0.67
C LEU A 251 -10.62 -11.81 0.92
N LEU A 252 -11.08 -12.50 -0.12
CA LEU A 252 -12.13 -13.51 0.02
C LEU A 252 -11.70 -14.60 0.98
N THR A 253 -12.62 -15.13 1.78
CA THR A 253 -12.40 -16.34 2.58
C THR A 253 -12.35 -17.57 1.67
N ARG A 254 -11.83 -18.71 2.16
CA ARG A 254 -11.63 -19.92 1.34
C ARG A 254 -12.94 -20.50 0.77
N ASP A 255 -14.06 -20.27 1.44
CA ASP A 255 -15.39 -20.66 0.97
C ASP A 255 -15.95 -19.70 -0.10
N LEU A 256 -15.30 -18.55 -0.34
CA LEU A 256 -15.73 -17.46 -1.22
C LEU A 256 -17.05 -16.77 -0.81
N GLU A 257 -17.51 -16.93 0.43
CA GLU A 257 -18.80 -16.42 0.92
C GLU A 257 -18.67 -15.11 1.71
N ARG A 258 -17.52 -14.90 2.34
CA ARG A 258 -17.20 -13.68 3.11
C ARG A 258 -15.85 -13.13 2.68
N PHE A 259 -15.54 -11.92 3.13
CA PHE A 259 -14.21 -11.34 2.91
C PHE A 259 -13.68 -10.63 4.14
N HIS A 260 -12.35 -10.46 4.15
CA HIS A 260 -11.69 -9.48 5.00
C HIS A 260 -11.42 -8.20 4.20
N VAL A 261 -11.73 -7.04 4.77
CA VAL A 261 -11.33 -5.74 4.23
C VAL A 261 -9.83 -5.57 4.42
N LEU A 262 -9.13 -5.26 3.33
CA LEU A 262 -7.70 -5.00 3.30
C LEU A 262 -7.39 -3.50 3.27
N ASP A 263 -8.16 -2.71 2.52
CA ASP A 263 -7.94 -1.27 2.39
C ASP A 263 -9.17 -0.54 1.83
N PHE A 264 -9.28 0.76 2.09
CA PHE A 264 -10.20 1.66 1.39
C PHE A 264 -9.39 2.72 0.66
N ASN A 265 -9.78 3.06 -0.57
CA ASN A 265 -9.11 4.08 -1.38
C ASN A 265 -10.12 5.02 -2.03
N PRO A 266 -9.77 6.30 -2.26
CA PRO A 266 -10.61 7.22 -3.01
C PRO A 266 -10.88 6.71 -4.42
N TYR A 267 -12.07 6.98 -4.94
CA TYR A 267 -12.40 6.79 -6.36
C TYR A 267 -11.80 7.94 -7.16
N ALA A 268 -10.53 7.82 -7.53
CA ALA A 268 -9.70 8.91 -8.04
C ALA A 268 -8.66 8.40 -9.06
N PRO A 269 -8.11 9.27 -9.93
CA PRO A 269 -7.14 8.85 -10.96
C PRO A 269 -5.94 8.08 -10.40
N ARG A 270 -5.48 8.43 -9.19
CA ARG A 270 -4.33 7.77 -8.55
C ARG A 270 -4.59 6.33 -8.12
N THR A 271 -5.85 5.94 -7.99
CA THR A 271 -6.23 4.60 -7.55
C THR A 271 -6.33 3.71 -8.78
N ASP A 272 -5.39 2.76 -8.93
CA ASP A 272 -5.36 1.85 -10.07
C ASP A 272 -6.71 1.12 -10.29
N ALA A 273 -7.21 1.18 -11.52
CA ALA A 273 -8.44 0.53 -11.95
C ALA A 273 -8.25 -0.95 -12.34
N LEU A 274 -7.00 -1.44 -12.35
CA LEU A 274 -6.61 -2.82 -12.59
C LEU A 274 -7.11 -3.32 -13.96
N LEU A 275 -8.05 -4.26 -14.00
CA LEU A 275 -8.59 -4.84 -15.24
C LEU A 275 -9.70 -3.97 -15.87
N PHE A 276 -9.88 -2.74 -15.42
CA PHE A 276 -10.84 -1.78 -15.95
C PHE A 276 -10.17 -0.46 -16.31
N THR A 277 -10.85 0.37 -17.10
CA THR A 277 -10.63 1.82 -17.13
C THR A 277 -11.74 2.54 -16.36
N TYR A 278 -11.47 3.78 -15.92
CA TYR A 278 -12.48 4.57 -15.20
C TYR A 278 -13.67 4.98 -16.10
N GLU A 279 -13.45 5.09 -17.41
CA GLU A 279 -14.48 5.33 -18.42
C GLU A 279 -15.42 4.12 -18.54
N GLU A 280 -14.86 2.90 -18.53
CA GLU A 280 -15.68 1.69 -18.51
C GLU A 280 -16.52 1.60 -17.24
N LEU A 281 -15.92 1.88 -16.08
CA LEU A 281 -16.62 1.88 -14.79
C LEU A 281 -17.77 2.91 -14.77
N GLN A 282 -17.59 4.08 -15.40
CA GLN A 282 -18.66 5.08 -15.53
C GLN A 282 -19.85 4.53 -16.34
N GLY A 283 -19.59 3.70 -17.36
CA GLY A 283 -20.61 3.03 -18.15
C GLY A 283 -21.39 1.93 -17.42
N LEU A 284 -20.91 1.47 -16.26
CA LEU A 284 -21.57 0.44 -15.44
C LEU A 284 -22.56 1.01 -14.42
N LEU A 285 -22.68 2.34 -14.34
CA LEU A 285 -23.65 2.98 -13.45
C LEU A 285 -25.07 2.53 -13.79
N PRO A 286 -25.88 2.15 -12.79
CA PRO A 286 -27.28 1.78 -13.03
C PRO A 286 -28.01 2.95 -13.69
N SER A 287 -28.69 2.67 -14.80
CA SER A 287 -29.62 3.64 -15.38
C SER A 287 -30.76 3.88 -14.40
N SER A 288 -31.32 5.10 -14.39
CA SER A 288 -32.43 5.50 -13.50
C SER A 288 -33.67 4.61 -13.59
N GLU A 289 -33.80 3.84 -14.68
CA GLU A 289 -34.90 2.91 -14.94
C GLU A 289 -34.70 1.52 -14.29
N SER A 290 -33.52 1.19 -13.74
CA SER A 290 -33.23 -0.14 -13.15
C SER A 290 -32.29 -0.09 -11.94
N PRO A 291 -32.63 0.64 -10.85
CA PRO A 291 -31.64 0.98 -9.83
C PRO A 291 -31.29 -0.13 -8.81
N ALA A 292 -32.02 -1.24 -8.74
CA ALA A 292 -31.99 -2.13 -7.56
C ALA A 292 -31.42 -3.56 -7.79
N GLU A 293 -31.26 -4.02 -9.03
CA GLU A 293 -31.00 -5.45 -9.29
C GLU A 293 -29.71 -5.77 -10.04
N THR A 294 -28.96 -4.78 -10.55
CA THR A 294 -27.74 -5.05 -11.31
C THR A 294 -26.64 -5.64 -10.42
N LEU A 295 -26.18 -6.84 -10.77
CA LEU A 295 -25.01 -7.47 -10.16
C LEU A 295 -23.75 -6.73 -10.62
N PRO A 296 -22.72 -6.62 -9.76
CA PRO A 296 -21.45 -6.03 -10.18
C PRO A 296 -20.78 -6.88 -11.26
N VAL A 297 -20.07 -6.21 -12.17
CA VAL A 297 -19.27 -6.89 -13.20
C VAL A 297 -17.96 -7.39 -12.59
N LEU A 298 -17.69 -8.68 -12.69
CA LEU A 298 -16.41 -9.27 -12.30
C LEU A 298 -15.50 -9.39 -13.53
N ARG A 299 -14.28 -8.86 -13.44
CA ARG A 299 -13.19 -9.15 -14.37
C ARG A 299 -12.07 -9.90 -13.66
N VAL A 300 -11.66 -11.00 -14.28
CA VAL A 300 -10.54 -11.84 -13.89
C VAL A 300 -9.65 -12.04 -15.11
N ILE A 301 -8.42 -12.47 -14.88
CA ILE A 301 -7.50 -12.82 -15.95
C ILE A 301 -8.02 -14.11 -16.60
N ASP A 302 -8.32 -14.03 -17.90
CA ASP A 302 -9.01 -15.10 -18.64
C ASP A 302 -8.08 -16.19 -19.21
N SER A 303 -6.80 -15.88 -19.30
CA SER A 303 -5.78 -16.75 -19.86
C SER A 303 -4.38 -16.35 -19.40
N ALA A 304 -3.44 -17.30 -19.42
CA ALA A 304 -2.03 -17.00 -19.15
C ALA A 304 -1.39 -16.07 -20.19
N ALA A 305 -2.00 -15.95 -21.38
CA ALA A 305 -1.56 -15.03 -22.45
C ALA A 305 -2.16 -13.62 -22.31
N HIS A 306 -3.06 -13.40 -21.35
CA HIS A 306 -3.68 -12.10 -21.12
C HIS A 306 -2.60 -11.03 -20.88
N PRO A 307 -2.73 -9.80 -21.42
CA PRO A 307 -1.70 -8.77 -21.29
C PRO A 307 -1.30 -8.44 -19.84
N ALA A 308 -2.24 -8.54 -18.90
CA ALA A 308 -1.97 -8.37 -17.47
C ALA A 308 -1.11 -9.50 -16.85
N ALA A 309 -1.21 -10.72 -17.39
CA ALA A 309 -0.45 -11.90 -16.94
C ALA A 309 0.86 -12.10 -17.69
N ALA A 310 0.93 -11.70 -18.96
CA ALA A 310 2.09 -11.86 -19.84
C ALA A 310 3.27 -10.90 -19.52
N ARG A 311 3.28 -10.27 -18.33
CA ARG A 311 4.41 -9.43 -17.89
C ARG A 311 5.59 -10.33 -17.55
N ASN A 312 6.58 -10.37 -18.45
CA ASN A 312 7.87 -11.06 -18.22
C ASN A 312 8.77 -10.34 -17.21
N ALA A 313 8.37 -9.17 -16.73
CA ALA A 313 9.08 -8.35 -15.76
C ALA A 313 8.44 -8.43 -14.37
N PRO A 314 9.23 -8.44 -13.28
CA PRO A 314 8.70 -8.31 -11.93
C PRO A 314 7.77 -7.09 -11.77
N THR A 315 6.75 -7.24 -10.94
CA THR A 315 5.86 -6.12 -10.60
C THR A 315 6.69 -5.04 -9.89
N HIS A 316 6.55 -3.77 -10.30
CA HIS A 316 7.36 -2.64 -9.82
C HIS A 316 8.87 -2.74 -10.12
N GLN A 317 9.28 -3.38 -11.24
CA GLN A 317 10.70 -3.49 -11.63
C GLN A 317 11.50 -2.18 -11.62
N HIS A 318 10.84 -1.03 -11.82
CA HIS A 318 11.49 0.28 -11.82
C HIS A 318 11.90 0.74 -10.42
N ASN A 319 11.34 0.11 -9.38
CA ASN A 319 11.64 0.37 -7.96
C ASN A 319 12.58 -0.71 -7.40
N MET A 320 13.08 -1.61 -8.25
CA MET A 320 14.03 -2.67 -7.88
C MET A 320 15.44 -2.27 -8.29
N VAL A 321 16.44 -2.70 -7.52
CA VAL A 321 17.85 -2.59 -7.95
C VAL A 321 18.32 -3.74 -8.82
N PRO A 322 19.37 -3.50 -9.63
CA PRO A 322 20.03 -4.53 -10.41
C PRO A 322 20.43 -5.76 -9.56
N LEU A 323 20.33 -6.94 -10.18
CA LEU A 323 20.58 -8.23 -9.51
C LEU A 323 22.02 -8.33 -8.98
N GLU A 324 22.96 -7.63 -9.62
CA GLU A 324 24.35 -7.51 -9.22
C GLU A 324 24.48 -6.95 -7.79
N ALA A 325 23.65 -5.96 -7.42
CA ALA A 325 23.56 -5.38 -6.07
C ALA A 325 23.13 -6.43 -5.02
N LEU A 326 22.14 -7.24 -5.39
CA LEU A 326 21.56 -8.28 -4.54
C LEU A 326 22.52 -9.47 -4.36
N THR A 327 23.33 -9.78 -5.38
CA THR A 327 24.34 -10.84 -5.28
C THR A 327 25.55 -10.44 -4.43
N LEU A 328 25.95 -9.17 -4.44
CA LEU A 328 27.03 -8.65 -3.60
C LEU A 328 26.71 -8.72 -2.10
N SER A 329 25.42 -8.69 -1.75
CA SER A 329 24.92 -8.82 -0.37
C SER A 329 24.47 -10.23 0.02
N SER A 330 24.35 -11.15 -0.95
CA SER A 330 23.89 -12.52 -0.69
C SER A 330 24.91 -13.30 0.16
N GLY A 331 24.58 -13.48 1.44
CA GLY A 331 25.41 -14.19 2.43
C GLY A 331 26.05 -13.30 3.51
N ARG A 332 25.71 -12.01 3.53
CA ARG A 332 26.30 -10.99 4.42
C ARG A 332 25.23 -10.32 5.30
N GLY A 333 25.65 -9.69 6.40
CA GLY A 333 24.76 -9.04 7.38
C GLY A 333 23.98 -7.86 6.79
N MET A 334 22.91 -7.43 7.47
CA MET A 334 22.02 -6.36 7.01
C MET A 334 22.75 -5.01 6.83
N GLU A 335 23.74 -4.71 7.66
CA GLU A 335 24.60 -3.53 7.53
C GLU A 335 25.39 -3.53 6.22
N GLU A 336 25.90 -4.68 5.79
CA GLU A 336 26.67 -4.80 4.56
C GLU A 336 25.74 -4.73 3.33
N PHE A 337 24.50 -5.22 3.44
CA PHE A 337 23.46 -4.95 2.44
C PHE A 337 23.16 -3.46 2.32
N ALA A 338 22.99 -2.76 3.44
CA ALA A 338 22.74 -1.31 3.46
C ALA A 338 23.92 -0.51 2.88
N ALA A 339 25.16 -0.93 3.16
CA ALA A 339 26.37 -0.33 2.61
C ALA A 339 26.50 -0.56 1.09
N VAL A 340 26.30 -1.80 0.61
CA VAL A 340 26.30 -2.13 -0.82
C VAL A 340 25.18 -1.36 -1.55
N TRP A 341 24.02 -1.25 -0.92
CA TRP A 341 22.88 -0.48 -1.42
C TRP A 341 23.21 1.01 -1.59
N GLN A 342 23.90 1.61 -0.60
CA GLN A 342 24.33 3.01 -0.67
C GLN A 342 25.32 3.26 -1.81
N GLU A 343 26.31 2.39 -1.98
CA GLU A 343 27.29 2.54 -3.04
C GLU A 343 26.65 2.43 -4.43
N GLN A 344 25.63 1.59 -4.57
CA GLN A 344 24.95 1.40 -5.85
C GLN A 344 24.03 2.58 -6.22
N LEU A 345 23.32 3.15 -5.24
CA LEU A 345 22.54 4.39 -5.43
C LEU A 345 23.46 5.56 -5.82
N ARG A 346 24.63 5.67 -5.19
CA ARG A 346 25.64 6.68 -5.52
C ARG A 346 26.13 6.53 -6.97
N HIS A 347 26.33 5.28 -7.41
CA HIS A 347 26.77 4.98 -8.77
C HIS A 347 25.70 5.30 -9.83
N SER A 348 24.41 4.97 -9.58
CA SER A 348 23.32 5.30 -10.50
C SER A 348 23.12 6.81 -10.66
N MET A 349 23.34 7.59 -9.59
CA MET A 349 23.24 9.06 -9.65
C MET A 349 24.41 9.73 -10.39
N GLN A 350 25.57 9.08 -10.48
CA GLN A 350 26.70 9.57 -11.28
C GLN A 350 26.52 9.31 -12.77
N GLU A 351 25.89 8.20 -13.17
CA GLU A 351 25.63 7.90 -14.58
C GLU A 351 24.56 8.81 -15.21
N ASP A 352 23.56 9.24 -14.44
CA ASP A 352 22.55 10.23 -14.89
C ASP A 352 23.09 11.68 -14.97
N GLY A 353 24.26 11.94 -14.36
CA GLY A 353 24.93 13.25 -14.38
C GLY A 353 25.93 13.47 -15.52
N ASP A 354 26.31 12.40 -16.23
CA ASP A 354 27.31 12.43 -17.32
C ASP A 354 26.67 12.40 -18.72
N SER A 355 25.33 12.52 -18.80
CA SER A 355 24.59 12.72 -20.05
C SER A 355 24.09 14.16 -20.17
N ASP A 356 25.02 15.11 -20.38
CA ASP A 356 24.73 16.45 -20.90
C ASP A 356 25.73 16.86 -22.00
#